data_AF-A0A497A4D8-F1
#
_entry.id   AF-A0A497A4D8-F1
#
_cell.length_a   1.000
_cell.length_b   1.000
_cell.length_c   1.000
_cell.angle_alpha   90.00
_cell.angle_beta   90.00
_cell.angle_gamma   90.00
#
_symmetry.space_group_name_H-M   'P 1'
#
loop_
_entity.id
_entity.type
_entity.pdbx_description
1 polymer ?
#
loop_
_entity_poly.entity_id
_entity_poly.type
_entity_poly.pdbx_seq_one_letter_code
_entity_poly.pdbx_strand_id
1 'polypeptide(L)'
;MSSKSKYILAAVVLVTITLSVGIWAFFPPPVDSPPPSNSTALDTNLDWTFPQENTPTISLPDFRPVVDKVMPSVVSITTEFVTSDFFGRQYIEHVSG
;
A
#
# COMPACT_ATOMS: atom_id res chain seq x y z
N MET A 1 -15.18 -53.69 -7.43
CA MET A 1 -15.47 -52.50 -6.61
C MET A 1 -16.98 -52.40 -6.39
N SER A 2 -17.42 -52.41 -5.14
CA SER A 2 -18.84 -52.21 -4.79
C SER A 2 -19.27 -50.78 -5.18
N SER A 3 -20.50 -50.61 -5.67
CA SER A 3 -21.04 -49.33 -6.16
C SER A 3 -20.82 -48.18 -5.17
N LYS A 4 -20.98 -48.43 -3.87
CA LYS A 4 -20.67 -47.49 -2.77
C LYS A 4 -19.26 -46.89 -2.83
N SER A 5 -18.24 -47.68 -3.16
CA SER A 5 -16.85 -47.22 -3.22
C SER A 5 -16.61 -46.27 -4.40
N LYS A 6 -17.36 -46.41 -5.50
CA LYS A 6 -17.30 -45.47 -6.63
C LYS A 6 -17.88 -44.11 -6.26
N TYR A 7 -18.99 -44.09 -5.53
CA TYR A 7 -19.60 -42.83 -5.07
C TYR A 7 -18.75 -42.11 -4.03
N ILE A 8 -18.14 -42.86 -3.10
CA ILE A 8 -17.21 -42.29 -2.12
C ILE A 8 -16.00 -41.67 -2.84
N LEU A 9 -15.41 -42.39 -3.80
CA LEU A 9 -14.28 -41.87 -4.56
C LEU A 9 -14.66 -40.62 -5.37
N ALA A 10 -15.83 -40.61 -6.01
CA ALA A 10 -16.32 -39.46 -6.75
C ALA A 10 -16.54 -38.23 -5.85
N ALA A 11 -17.10 -38.43 -4.65
CA ALA A 11 -17.30 -37.35 -3.68
C ALA A 11 -15.96 -36.76 -3.20
N VAL A 12 -14.97 -37.61 -2.91
CA VAL A 12 -13.63 -37.16 -2.50
C VAL A 12 -12.97 -36.34 -3.61
N VAL A 13 -13.04 -36.81 -4.86
CA VAL A 13 -12.49 -36.07 -6.02
C VAL A 13 -13.19 -34.71 -6.16
N LEU A 14 -14.52 -34.66 -6.05
CA LEU A 14 -15.28 -33.42 -6.16
C LEU A 14 -14.84 -32.39 -5.08
N VAL A 15 -14.73 -32.82 -3.83
CA VAL A 15 -14.30 -31.96 -2.71
C VAL A 15 -12.89 -31.44 -2.93
N THR A 16 -11.95 -32.30 -3.35
CA THR A 16 -10.56 -31.87 -3.62
C THR A 16 -10.46 -30.83 -4.73
N ILE A 17 -11.26 -30.96 -5.79
CA ILE A 17 -11.29 -29.99 -6.90
C ILE A 17 -11.85 -28.65 -6.41
N THR A 18 -12.96 -28.67 -5.67
CA THR A 18 -13.57 -27.42 -5.16
C THR A 18 -12.66 -26.69 -4.17
N LEU A 19 -11.91 -27.41 -3.33
CA LEU A 19 -11.00 -26.80 -2.36
C LEU A 19 -9.74 -26.25 -3.05
N SER A 20 -9.22 -26.94 -4.08
CA SER A 20 -8.05 -26.50 -4.82
C SER A 20 -8.28 -25.20 -5.60
N VAL A 21 -9.47 -25.02 -6.18
CA VAL A 21 -9.81 -23.80 -6.95
C VAL A 21 -10.06 -22.60 -6.04
N GLY A 22 -10.63 -22.83 -4.85
CA GLY A 22 -10.90 -21.76 -3.89
C GLY A 22 -9.64 -21.04 -3.42
N ILE A 23 -8.55 -21.78 -3.17
CA ILE A 23 -7.33 -21.23 -2.57
C ILE A 23 -6.69 -20.12 -3.42
N TRP A 24 -6.77 -20.18 -4.75
CA TRP A 24 -6.14 -19.17 -5.62
C TRP A 24 -6.97 -17.89 -5.76
N ALA A 25 -8.27 -17.92 -5.43
CA ALA A 25 -9.14 -16.74 -5.53
C ALA A 25 -9.18 -15.90 -4.24
N PHE A 26 -8.69 -16.42 -3.11
CA PHE A 26 -8.74 -15.74 -1.81
C PHE A 26 -7.49 -14.92 -1.46
N PHE A 27 -6.38 -15.10 -2.17
CA PHE A 27 -5.19 -14.29 -1.97
C PHE A 27 -5.16 -13.16 -3.00
N PRO A 28 -5.47 -11.91 -2.62
CA PRO A 28 -5.20 -10.79 -3.50
C PRO A 28 -3.69 -10.75 -3.82
N PRO A 29 -3.31 -10.41 -5.06
CA PRO A 29 -1.90 -10.22 -5.39
C PRO A 29 -1.31 -9.12 -4.49
N PRO A 30 -0.03 -9.22 -4.11
CA PRO A 30 0.63 -8.13 -3.40
C PRO A 30 0.53 -6.85 -4.23
N VAL A 31 0.20 -5.74 -3.56
CA VAL A 31 0.21 -4.41 -4.20
C VAL A 31 1.67 -4.06 -4.45
N ASP A 32 2.06 -3.97 -5.72
CA ASP A 32 3.37 -3.46 -6.12
C ASP A 32 3.44 -1.97 -5.79
N SER A 33 4.15 -1.62 -4.71
CA SER A 33 4.58 -0.26 -4.46
C SER A 33 5.56 0.17 -5.56
N PRO A 34 5.45 1.40 -6.10
CA PRO A 34 6.41 1.89 -7.08
C PRO A 34 7.82 1.81 -6.48
N PRO A 35 8.84 1.37 -7.25
CA PRO A 35 10.20 1.36 -6.75
C PRO A 35 10.57 2.79 -6.32
N PRO A 36 11.33 2.96 -5.22
CA PRO A 36 11.89 4.26 -4.90
C PRO A 36 12.64 4.75 -6.14
N SER A 37 12.32 5.95 -6.59
CA SER A 37 13.03 6.58 -7.69
C SER A 37 14.49 6.68 -7.25
N ASN A 38 15.34 5.78 -7.78
CA ASN A 38 16.78 5.86 -7.66
C ASN A 38 17.23 7.11 -8.43
N SER A 39 17.02 8.29 -7.83
CA SER A 39 17.78 9.46 -8.18
C SER A 39 19.17 9.19 -7.63
N THR A 40 20.03 8.63 -8.48
CA THR A 40 21.46 8.53 -8.24
C THR A 40 21.92 9.86 -7.69
N ALA A 41 22.40 9.83 -6.44
CA ALA A 41 22.91 10.98 -5.73
C ALA A 41 23.98 11.70 -6.56
N LEU A 42 23.59 12.81 -7.18
CA LEU A 42 24.52 13.88 -7.57
C LEU A 42 23.81 15.23 -7.70
N ASP A 43 22.90 15.55 -6.79
CA ASP A 43 22.39 16.93 -6.64
C ASP A 43 23.20 17.73 -5.61
N THR A 44 24.38 17.24 -5.22
CA THR A 44 25.35 18.07 -4.51
C THR A 44 26.01 18.96 -5.54
N ASN A 45 25.51 20.19 -5.66
CA ASN A 45 26.16 21.23 -6.46
C ASN A 45 27.62 21.37 -6.02
N LEU A 46 28.55 20.91 -6.86
CA LEU A 46 30.00 20.94 -6.60
C LEU A 46 30.55 22.38 -6.52
N ASP A 47 29.80 23.36 -7.03
CA ASP A 47 30.13 24.78 -6.97
C ASP A 47 29.55 25.48 -5.73
N TRP A 48 28.93 24.72 -4.80
CA TRP A 48 28.44 25.31 -3.56
C TRP A 48 29.62 25.80 -2.71
N THR A 49 29.66 27.12 -2.50
CA THR A 49 30.58 27.77 -1.57
C THR A 49 29.78 28.48 -0.49
N PHE A 50 30.34 28.54 0.73
CA PHE A 50 29.69 29.24 1.82
C PHE A 50 29.64 30.75 1.53
N PRO A 51 28.49 31.42 1.70
CA PRO A 51 28.39 32.85 1.45
C PRO A 51 29.32 33.63 2.40
N GLN A 52 29.96 34.68 1.89
CA GLN A 52 30.88 35.51 2.66
C GLN A 52 30.14 36.16 3.85
N GLU A 53 30.77 36.14 5.03
CA GLU A 53 30.23 36.60 6.34
C GLU A 53 29.65 38.04 6.33
N ASN A 54 30.01 38.82 5.31
CA ASN A 54 29.71 40.25 5.21
C ASN A 54 28.49 40.54 4.32
N THR A 55 27.79 39.51 3.87
CA THR A 55 26.54 39.68 3.11
C THR A 55 25.40 40.00 4.07
N PRO A 56 24.60 41.06 3.82
CA PRO A 56 23.46 41.38 4.69
C PRO A 56 22.54 40.16 4.74
N THR A 57 22.28 39.65 5.95
CA THR A 57 21.40 38.52 6.17
C THR A 57 20.03 38.85 5.59
N ILE A 58 19.70 38.26 4.44
CA ILE A 58 18.38 38.34 3.85
C ILE A 58 17.42 37.67 4.85
N SER A 59 16.39 38.40 5.27
CA SER A 59 15.36 37.83 6.14
C SER A 59 14.72 36.65 5.42
N LEU A 60 14.65 35.50 6.10
CA LEU A 60 13.99 34.32 5.53
C LEU A 60 12.54 34.69 5.16
N PRO A 61 12.05 34.22 4.00
CA PRO A 61 10.67 34.44 3.61
C PRO A 61 9.72 33.83 4.65
N ASP A 62 8.65 34.55 4.95
CA ASP A 62 7.61 34.05 5.85
C ASP A 62 6.72 33.05 5.10
N PHE A 63 6.85 31.78 5.45
CA PHE A 63 6.04 30.71 4.86
C PHE A 63 4.68 30.52 5.56
N ARG A 64 4.45 31.12 6.74
CA ARG A 64 3.20 30.94 7.49
C ARG A 64 1.96 31.30 6.66
N PRO A 65 1.92 32.43 5.93
CA PRO A 65 0.75 32.78 5.10
C PRO A 65 0.52 31.80 3.94
N VAL A 66 1.60 31.21 3.40
CA VAL A 66 1.50 30.22 2.32
C VAL A 66 0.97 28.91 2.88
N VAL A 67 1.51 28.45 4.00
CA VAL A 67 1.06 27.24 4.70
C VAL A 67 -0.41 27.36 5.09
N ASP A 68 -0.82 28.49 5.67
CA ASP A 68 -2.22 28.74 6.04
C ASP A 68 -3.15 28.72 4.80
N LYS A 69 -2.63 29.15 3.64
CA LYS A 69 -3.38 29.14 2.38
C LYS A 69 -3.47 27.75 1.76
N VAL A 70 -2.45 26.91 1.87
CA VAL A 70 -2.40 25.58 1.23
C VAL A 70 -2.86 24.44 2.13
N MET A 71 -2.74 24.58 3.44
CA MET A 71 -3.12 23.55 4.42
C MET A 71 -4.56 23.05 4.24
N PRO A 72 -5.57 23.90 3.95
CA PRO A 72 -6.94 23.42 3.70
C PRO A 72 -7.08 22.50 2.49
N SER A 73 -6.12 22.54 1.55
CA SER A 73 -6.11 21.72 0.34
C SER A 73 -5.38 20.39 0.53
N VAL A 74 -4.68 20.18 1.65
CA VAL A 74 -3.94 18.96 1.96
C VAL A 74 -4.77 18.14 2.93
N VAL A 75 -5.36 17.06 2.43
CA VAL A 75 -6.16 16.12 3.22
C VAL A 75 -5.50 14.75 3.21
N SER A 76 -5.42 14.13 4.39
CA SER A 76 -5.05 12.73 4.53
C SER A 76 -6.28 11.86 4.26
N ILE A 77 -6.12 10.85 3.41
CA ILE A 77 -7.20 9.89 3.14
C ILE A 77 -6.91 8.63 3.96
N THR A 78 -7.81 8.31 4.88
CA THR A 78 -7.80 7.05 5.62
C THR A 78 -8.90 6.17 5.06
N THR A 79 -8.55 4.97 4.60
CA THR A 79 -9.52 3.99 4.09
C THR A 79 -9.62 2.82 5.05
N GLU A 80 -10.85 2.45 5.40
CA GLU A 80 -11.17 1.24 6.14
C GLU A 80 -11.61 0.14 5.16
N PHE A 81 -10.95 -1.02 5.21
CA PHE A 81 -11.37 -2.21 4.49
C PHE A 81 -12.01 -3.18 5.47
N VAL A 82 -13.30 -3.46 5.26
CA VAL A 82 -14.05 -4.45 6.03
C VAL A 82 -14.23 -5.69 5.17
N THR A 83 -13.56 -6.78 5.54
CA THR A 83 -13.72 -8.09 4.88
C THR A 83 -14.36 -9.10 5.82
N SER A 84 -15.12 -10.03 5.27
CA SER A 84 -15.81 -11.09 6.02
C SER A 84 -15.42 -12.46 5.50
N ASP A 85 -15.05 -13.36 6.40
CA ASP A 85 -14.76 -14.76 6.08
C ASP A 85 -16.06 -15.60 5.97
N PHE A 86 -15.96 -16.79 5.41
CA PHE A 86 -17.04 -17.77 5.24
C PHE A 86 -17.75 -18.12 6.58
N PHE A 87 -17.04 -17.98 7.71
CA PHE A 87 -17.59 -18.17 9.05
C PHE A 87 -18.25 -16.90 9.65
N GLY A 88 -18.42 -15.82 8.87
CA GLY A 88 -19.05 -14.57 9.30
C GLY A 88 -18.18 -13.72 10.23
N ARG A 89 -16.88 -14.01 10.33
CA ARG A 89 -15.91 -13.21 11.09
C ARG A 89 -15.51 -11.99 10.27
N GLN A 90 -15.56 -10.81 10.89
CA GLN A 90 -15.17 -9.55 10.27
C GLN A 90 -13.72 -9.21 10.62
N TYR A 91 -12.97 -8.74 9.63
CA TYR A 91 -11.61 -8.23 9.78
C TYR A 91 -11.58 -6.79 9.26
N ILE A 92 -10.98 -5.91 10.06
CA ILE A 92 -10.83 -4.49 9.74
C ILE A 92 -9.36 -4.24 9.46
N GLU A 93 -9.06 -3.79 8.24
CA GLU A 93 -7.74 -3.33 7.85
C GLU A 93 -7.77 -1.82 7.65
N HIS A 94 -6.82 -1.12 8.26
CA HIS A 94 -6.67 0.33 8.12
C HIS A 94 -5.49 0.59 7.20
N VAL A 95 -5.75 1.28 6.09
CA VAL A 95 -4.69 1.73 5.17
C VAL A 95 -4.64 3.26 5.18
N SER A 96 -3.44 3.79 5.34
CA SER A 96 -3.17 5.22 5.27
C SER A 96 -2.35 5.53 4.02
N GLY A 97 -2.78 6.52 3.24
CA GLY A 97 -2.10 7.00 2.04
C GLY A 97 -1.76 8.48 2.10
#